data_AF-A0A1X7UC46-F1
#
_entry.id   AF-A0A1X7UC46-F1
#
_cell.length_a   1.000
_cell.length_b   1.000
_cell.length_c   1.000
_cell.angle_alpha   90.00
_cell.angle_beta   90.00
_cell.angle_gamma   90.00
#
_symmetry.space_group_name_H-M   'P 1'
#
loop_
_entity.id
_entity.type
_entity.pdbx_description
1 polymer ?
#
loop_
_entity_poly.entity_id
_entity_poly.type
_entity_poly.pdbx_seq_one_letter_code
_entity_poly.pdbx_strand_id
1 'polypeptide(L)' 'MNKSDIYKHKLGEIDKVLKVYFTVPVTTATAERSFSALRRLKTFVRSTMTQERLNNLLMLYVHDSLTDSLDLADVGSQFV' A
#
# COMPACT_ATOMS: atom_id res chain seq x y z
N MET A 1 18.54 -12.90 -37.66
CA MET A 1 18.12 -12.94 -36.25
C MET A 1 17.60 -14.35 -35.97
N ASN A 2 18.24 -15.08 -35.05
CA ASN A 2 17.99 -16.51 -34.89
C ASN A 2 16.64 -16.73 -34.19
N LYS A 3 15.91 -17.81 -34.52
CA LYS A 3 14.59 -18.09 -33.93
C LYS A 3 14.65 -18.12 -32.39
N SER A 4 15.76 -18.60 -31.83
CA SER A 4 16.05 -18.62 -30.39
C SER A 4 15.95 -17.25 -29.72
N ASP A 5 16.39 -16.18 -30.38
CA ASP A 5 16.46 -14.84 -29.81
C ASP A 5 15.06 -14.20 -29.76
N ILE A 6 14.22 -14.53 -30.74
CA ILE A 6 12.81 -14.12 -30.79
C ILE A 6 12.02 -14.78 -29.66
N TYR A 7 12.25 -16.07 -29.38
CA TYR A 7 11.58 -16.76 -28.26
C TYR A 7 12.01 -16.19 -26.90
N LYS A 8 13.30 -15.88 -26.71
CA LYS A 8 13.79 -15.25 -25.48
C LYS A 8 13.16 -13.87 -25.24
N HIS A 9 13.08 -13.04 -26.29
CA HIS A 9 12.42 -11.73 -26.20
C HIS A 9 10.93 -11.87 -25.85
N LYS A 10 10.20 -12.78 -26.52
CA LYS A 10 8.79 -13.03 -26.22
C LYS A 10 8.56 -13.54 -24.80
N LEU A 11 9.45 -14.39 -24.28
CA LEU A 11 9.37 -14.91 -22.92
C LEU A 11 9.53 -13.78 -21.88
N GLY A 12 10.42 -12.83 -22.12
CA GLY A 12 10.59 -11.67 -21.25
C GLY A 12 9.36 -10.76 -21.18
N GLU A 13 8.64 -10.59 -22.28
CA GLU A 13 7.38 -9.84 -22.29
C GLU A 13 6.25 -10.58 -21.54
N ILE A 14 6.18 -11.91 -21.67
CA ILE A 14 5.20 -12.72 -20.94
C ILE A 14 5.46 -12.67 -19.43
N ASP A 15 6.73 -12.71 -19.00
CA ASP A 15 7.12 -12.59 -17.58
C ASP A 15 6.66 -11.24 -16.98
N LYS A 16 6.84 -10.13 -17.71
CA LYS A 16 6.37 -8.82 -17.25
C LYS A 16 4.85 -8.78 -17.06
N VAL A 17 4.10 -9.29 -18.03
CA VAL A 17 2.62 -9.32 -17.97
C VAL A 17 2.16 -10.21 -16.82
N LEU A 18 2.80 -11.36 -16.62
CA LEU A 18 2.46 -12.29 -15.56
C LEU A 18 2.74 -11.70 -14.17
N LYS A 19 3.85 -10.97 -14.01
CA LYS A 19 4.16 -10.22 -12.78
C LYS A 19 3.10 -9.19 -12.45
N VAL A 20 2.69 -8.38 -13.45
CA VAL A 20 1.61 -7.39 -13.26
C VAL A 20 0.31 -8.09 -12.87
N TYR A 21 -0.03 -9.18 -13.56
CA TYR A 21 -1.24 -9.96 -13.27
C TYR A 21 -1.26 -10.50 -11.83
N PHE A 22 -0.13 -10.99 -11.31
CA PHE A 22 -0.04 -11.45 -9.92
C PHE A 22 0.03 -10.31 -8.89
N THR A 23 0.45 -9.10 -9.26
CA THR A 23 0.40 -7.93 -8.37
C THR A 23 -0.99 -7.32 -8.25
N VAL A 24 -1.86 -7.52 -9.23
CA VAL A 24 -3.27 -7.16 -9.08
C VAL A 24 -3.83 -8.02 -7.95
N PRO A 25 -4.34 -7.42 -6.86
CA PRO A 25 -4.89 -8.20 -5.77
C PRO A 25 -6.08 -9.00 -6.29
N VAL A 26 -5.90 -10.31 -6.44
CA VAL A 26 -6.95 -11.25 -6.87
C VAL A 26 -8.09 -11.29 -5.85
N THR A 27 -7.81 -10.87 -4.61
CA THR A 27 -8.75 -10.87 -3.48
C THR A 27 -9.14 -9.47 -3.07
N THR A 28 -10.44 -9.19 -2.97
CA THR A 28 -10.99 -7.96 -2.40
C THR A 28 -10.68 -7.80 -0.90
N ALA A 29 -10.28 -8.88 -0.22
CA ALA A 29 -10.02 -8.91 1.23
C ALA A 29 -9.06 -7.82 1.72
N THR A 30 -8.02 -7.48 0.96
CA THR A 30 -7.07 -6.42 1.33
C THR A 30 -7.73 -5.04 1.29
N ALA A 31 -8.52 -4.76 0.25
CA ALA A 31 -9.28 -3.52 0.14
C ALA A 31 -10.39 -3.46 1.21
N GLU A 32 -11.12 -4.55 1.42
CA GLU A 32 -12.16 -4.68 2.46
C GLU A 32 -11.59 -4.45 3.86
N ARG A 33 -10.40 -4.99 4.15
CA ARG A 33 -9.67 -4.74 5.41
C ARG A 33 -9.39 -3.24 5.58
N SER A 34 -8.87 -2.57 4.55
CA SER A 34 -8.59 -1.13 4.58
C SER A 34 -9.86 -0.28 4.75
N PHE A 35 -10.95 -0.63 4.07
CA PHE A 35 -12.24 0.07 4.23
C PHE A 35 -12.87 -0.17 5.60
N SER A 36 -12.73 -1.38 6.15
CA SER A 36 -13.17 -1.71 7.52
C SER A 36 -12.38 -0.90 8.55
N ALA A 37 -11.06 -0.81 8.39
CA ALA A 37 -10.20 0.06 9.20
C ALA A 37 -10.62 1.53 9.12
N LEU A 38 -10.85 2.04 7.91
CA LEU A 38 -11.33 3.41 7.69
C LEU A 38 -12.69 3.66 8.36
N ARG A 39 -13.62 2.71 8.27
CA ARG A 39 -14.94 2.78 8.93
C ARG A 39 -14.78 2.88 10.45
N ARG A 40 -13.89 2.08 11.04
CA ARG A 40 -13.57 2.12 12.48
C ARG A 40 -12.94 3.44 12.89
N LEU A 41 -11.91 3.91 12.19
CA LEU A 41 -11.27 5.20 12.42
C LEU A 41 -12.25 6.37 12.33
N LYS A 42 -13.09 6.41 11.28
CA LYS A 42 -14.08 7.46 11.09
C LYS A 42 -15.16 7.47 12.18
N THR A 43 -15.51 6.29 12.69
CA THR A 43 -16.46 6.14 13.80
C THR A 43 -15.81 6.58 15.12
N PHE A 44 -14.58 6.17 15.37
CA PHE A 44 -13.81 6.50 16.57
C PHE A 44 -13.55 8.01 16.69
N VAL A 45 -13.19 8.68 15.59
CA VAL A 45 -12.81 10.10 15.58
C VAL A 45 -14.00 11.05 15.30
N ARG A 46 -15.25 10.56 15.28
CA ARG A 46 -16.48 11.35 15.11
C ARG A 46 -16.37 12.47 14.04
N SER A 47 -16.19 12.08 12.78
CA SER A 47 -16.44 12.82 11.51
C SER A 47 -16.09 14.32 11.34
N THR A 48 -15.49 15.01 12.30
CA THR A 48 -15.09 16.44 12.18
C THR A 48 -13.69 16.64 11.60
N MET A 49 -13.01 15.56 11.20
CA MET A 49 -11.69 15.63 10.56
C MET A 49 -11.74 16.06 9.10
N THR A 50 -10.73 16.82 8.70
CA THR A 50 -10.37 17.01 7.29
C THR A 50 -9.85 15.72 6.67
N GLN A 51 -10.00 15.59 5.34
CA GLN A 51 -9.58 14.41 4.59
C GLN A 51 -8.07 14.15 4.70
N GLU A 52 -7.25 15.21 4.71
CA GLU A 52 -5.79 15.07 4.87
C GLU A 52 -5.43 14.40 6.18
N ARG A 53 -5.94 14.90 7.31
CA ARG A 53 -5.64 14.32 8.61
C ARG A 53 -6.14 12.87 8.68
N LEU A 54 -7.28 12.56 8.03
CA LEU A 54 -7.86 11.21 8.00
C LEU A 54 -6.97 10.23 7.23
N ASN A 55 -6.48 10.63 6.06
CA ASN A 55 -5.57 9.80 5.26
C ASN A 55 -4.25 9.54 6.00
N ASN A 56 -3.70 10.55 6.67
CA ASN A 56 -2.47 10.39 7.44
C ASN A 56 -2.66 9.38 8.58
N LEU A 57 -3.75 9.49 9.35
CA LEU A 57 -4.05 8.52 10.42
C LEU A 57 -4.34 7.11 9.89
N LEU A 58 -5.03 7.01 8.74
CA LEU A 58 -5.28 5.72 8.11
C LEU A 58 -3.97 5.05 7.68
N MET A 59 -3.01 5.80 7.13
CA MET A 59 -1.70 5.26 6.78
C MET A 59 -0.97 4.73 8.02
N LEU A 60 -0.97 5.48 9.12
CA LEU A 60 -0.36 5.03 10.37
C LEU A 60 -1.04 3.76 10.91
N TYR A 61 -2.37 3.71 10.88
CA TYR A 61 -3.14 2.57 11.38
C TYR A 61 -3.01 1.30 10.52
N VAL A 62 -2.92 1.43 9.20
CA VAL A 62 -2.72 0.29 8.28
C VAL A 62 -1.29 -0.23 8.36
N HIS A 63 -0.33 0.67 8.59
CA HIS A 63 1.09 0.36 8.74
C HIS A 63 1.54 0.45 10.21
N ASP A 64 0.71 -0.05 11.12
CA ASP A 64 0.94 0.03 12.57
C ASP A 64 2.27 -0.62 12.97
N SER A 65 2.60 -1.78 12.41
CA SER A 65 3.85 -2.49 12.67
C SER A 65 5.10 -1.71 12.23
N LEU A 66 4.99 -0.89 11.19
CA LEU A 66 6.08 0.00 10.77
C LEU A 66 6.14 1.23 11.66
N THR A 67 4.97 1.76 12.03
CA THR A 67 4.84 2.95 12.89
C THR A 67 5.39 2.68 14.29
N ASP A 68 5.15 1.50 14.86
CA ASP A 68 5.70 1.07 16.15
C ASP A 68 7.22 1.00 16.18
N SER A 69 7.86 0.82 15.02
CA SER A 69 9.32 0.80 14.90
C SER A 69 9.95 2.18 14.75
N LEU A 70 9.15 3.24 14.59
CA LEU A 70 9.64 4.60 14.46
C LEU A 70 9.90 5.21 15.84
N ASP A 71 11.08 5.82 16.00
CA ASP A 71 11.37 6.63 17.17
C ASP A 71 10.80 8.05 17.01
N LEU A 72 9.89 8.43 17.91
CA LEU A 72 9.28 9.76 17.90
C LEU A 72 10.27 10.87 18.22
N ALA A 73 11.34 10.59 18.96
CA ALA A 73 12.36 11.58 19.28
C ALA A 73 13.14 11.98 18.01
N ASP A 74 13.55 10.98 17.23
CA ASP A 74 14.20 11.19 15.93
C ASP A 74 13.28 11.91 14.95
N VAL A 75 12.02 11.50 14.85
CA VAL A 75 11.03 12.15 13.96
C VAL A 75 10.80 13.61 14.38
N GLY A 76 10.66 13.88 15.68
CA GLY A 76 10.46 15.23 16.21
C GLY A 76 11.63 16.17 15.91
N SER A 77 12.87 15.65 15.91
CA SER A 77 14.06 16.43 15.58
C SER A 77 14.14 16.89 14.12
N GLN A 78 13.40 16.25 13.21
CA GLN A 78 13.35 16.64 11.79
C GLN A 78 12.43 17.84 11.51
N PHE A 79 11.57 18.19 12.46
CA PHE A 79 10.63 19.31 12.35
C PHE A 79 11.11 20.57 13.07
N VAL A 80 12.28 20.53 13.72
CA VAL A 80 12.96 21.64 14.40
C VAL A 80 14.16 22.07 13.57
#